data_AF-A0A3E3DGL0-F1
#
_entry.id   AF-A0A3E3DGL0-F1
#
_cell.length_a   1.000
_cell.length_b   1.000
_cell.length_c   1.000
_cell.angle_alpha   90.00
_cell.angle_beta   90.00
_cell.angle_gamma   90.00
#
_symmetry.space_group_name_H-M   'P 1'
#
loop_
_entity.id
_entity.type
_entity.pdbx_description
1 polymer ?
#
loop_
_entity_poly.entity_id
_entity_poly.type
_entity_poly.pdbx_seq_one_letter_code
_entity_poly.pdbx_strand_id
1 'polypeptide(L)'
;MDAVEKAEALAASEGLADLLGNVKIFDILLAHEIFHAVEFRKENTIYTKTERVELWRKPFSNKSRLVCLGEMAGMAFAEELLKLPFSPYVLDVLLMYGYHGAAATALFEEIMEIAGENGGKVEEETC
;
A
#
# COMPACT_ATOMS: atom_id res chain seq x y z
N MET A 1 0.30 18.33 -0.94
CA MET A 1 1.05 17.14 -1.42
C MET A 1 0.34 16.76 -2.72
N ASP A 2 0.96 16.94 -3.89
CA ASP A 2 0.28 16.82 -5.20
C ASP A 2 -0.45 15.47 -5.38
N ALA A 3 0.14 14.37 -4.88
CA ALA A 3 -0.44 13.04 -4.97
C ALA A 3 -1.74 12.89 -4.18
N VAL A 4 -1.76 13.43 -2.96
CA VAL A 4 -2.91 13.39 -2.06
C VAL A 4 -4.04 14.24 -2.63
N GLU A 5 -3.72 15.44 -3.12
CA GLU A 5 -4.71 16.35 -3.71
C GLU A 5 -5.37 15.72 -4.95
N LYS A 6 -4.58 15.07 -5.81
CA LYS A 6 -5.10 14.35 -6.99
C LYS A 6 -5.96 13.15 -6.60
N ALA A 7 -5.53 12.36 -5.63
CA ALA A 7 -6.28 11.20 -5.19
C ALA A 7 -7.57 11.57 -4.45
N GLU A 8 -7.56 12.62 -3.63
CA GLU A 8 -8.77 13.15 -3.00
C GLU A 8 -9.73 13.74 -4.04
N ALA A 9 -9.22 14.43 -5.06
CA ALA A 9 -10.04 14.93 -6.17
C ALA A 9 -10.66 13.79 -6.99
N LEU A 10 -9.89 12.74 -7.29
CA LEU A 10 -10.38 11.54 -7.98
C LEU A 10 -11.44 10.81 -7.14
N ALA A 11 -11.19 10.64 -5.84
CA ALA A 11 -12.14 10.01 -4.94
C ALA A 11 -13.47 10.79 -4.88
N ALA A 12 -13.40 12.13 -4.93
CA ALA A 12 -14.58 12.97 -4.98
C ALA A 12 -15.32 12.89 -6.34
N SER A 13 -14.60 12.84 -7.47
CA SER A 13 -15.23 12.77 -8.80
C SER A 13 -15.90 11.43 -9.08
N GLU A 14 -15.28 10.34 -8.64
CA GLU A 14 -15.76 8.97 -8.86
C GLU A 14 -16.71 8.47 -7.75
N GLY A 15 -17.06 9.33 -6.77
CA GLY A 15 -17.99 8.97 -5.70
C GLY A 15 -17.45 7.92 -4.72
N LEU A 16 -16.13 7.81 -4.58
CA LEU A 16 -15.47 6.83 -3.70
C LEU A 16 -15.49 7.23 -2.22
N ALA A 17 -16.15 8.33 -1.87
CA ALA A 17 -16.26 8.82 -0.49
C ALA A 17 -16.87 7.78 0.46
N ASP A 18 -17.86 7.02 -0.02
CA ASP A 18 -18.49 5.96 0.78
C ASP A 18 -17.55 4.76 1.00
N LEU A 19 -16.66 4.49 0.03
CA LEU A 19 -15.68 3.40 0.10
C LEU A 19 -14.53 3.74 1.06
N LEU A 20 -13.99 4.95 0.95
CA LEU A 20 -12.90 5.44 1.81
C LEU A 20 -13.39 5.83 3.21
N GLY A 21 -14.71 5.90 3.40
CA GLY A 21 -15.33 6.37 4.63
C GLY A 21 -15.02 7.84 4.92
N ASN A 22 -15.24 8.25 6.17
CA ASN A 22 -14.99 9.63 6.61
C ASN A 22 -13.51 9.96 6.89
N VAL A 23 -12.58 9.09 6.47
CA VAL A 23 -11.15 9.25 6.76
C VAL A 23 -10.45 9.86 5.55
N LYS A 24 -9.62 10.89 5.79
CA LYS A 24 -8.86 11.54 4.71
C LYS A 24 -7.65 10.70 4.32
N ILE A 25 -7.33 10.67 3.03
CA ILE A 25 -6.14 9.98 2.52
C ILE A 25 -4.87 10.52 3.21
N PHE A 26 -4.82 11.83 3.44
CA PHE A 26 -3.73 12.45 4.20
C PHE A 26 -3.53 11.84 5.59
N ASP A 27 -4.61 11.56 6.33
CA ASP A 27 -4.52 11.03 7.70
C ASP A 27 -3.96 9.61 7.69
N ILE A 28 -4.31 8.81 6.68
CA ILE A 28 -3.79 7.44 6.48
C ILE A 28 -2.28 7.48 6.22
N LEU A 29 -1.85 8.33 5.28
CA LEU A 29 -0.42 8.50 4.98
C LEU A 29 0.35 9.07 6.18
N LEU A 30 -0.25 10.00 6.92
CA LEU A 30 0.36 10.53 8.14
C LEU A 30 0.55 9.44 9.19
N ALA A 31 -0.45 8.57 9.39
CA ALA A 31 -0.33 7.43 10.31
C ALA A 31 0.76 6.45 9.88
N HIS A 32 0.87 6.18 8.57
CA HIS A 32 1.94 5.38 7.98
C HIS A 32 3.33 5.99 8.26
N GLU A 33 3.51 7.29 8.06
CA GLU A 33 4.79 7.96 8.35
C GLU A 33 5.10 8.03 9.85
N ILE A 34 4.08 8.16 10.71
CA ILE A 34 4.23 8.04 12.17
C ILE A 34 4.78 6.66 12.53
N PHE A 35 4.32 5.60 11.88
CA PHE A 35 4.89 4.26 12.06
C PHE A 35 6.38 4.26 11.72
N HIS A 36 6.79 4.80 10.57
CA HIS A 36 8.21 4.84 10.21
C HIS A 36 9.06 5.66 11.19
N ALA A 37 8.51 6.72 11.77
CA ALA A 37 9.19 7.46 12.84
C ALA A 37 9.40 6.60 14.10
N VAL A 38 8.40 5.78 14.49
CA VAL A 38 8.53 4.82 15.59
C VAL A 38 9.51 3.70 15.23
N GLU A 39 9.43 3.20 14.01
CA GLU A 39 10.28 2.16 13.44
C GLU A 39 11.75 2.57 13.49
N PHE A 40 12.05 3.80 13.10
CA PHE A 40 13.39 4.40 13.19
C PHE A 40 13.88 4.48 14.63
N ARG A 41 13.07 4.99 15.56
CA ARG A 41 13.43 5.08 16.98
C ARG A 41 13.66 3.72 17.64
N LYS A 42 13.04 2.66 17.11
CA LYS A 42 13.10 1.30 17.64
C LYS A 42 13.90 0.34 16.75
N GLU A 43 14.74 0.86 15.85
CA GLU A 43 15.41 0.06 14.80
C GLU A 43 16.13 -1.20 15.29
N ASN A 44 16.65 -1.18 16.53
CA ASN A 44 17.41 -2.28 17.13
C ASN A 44 16.52 -3.35 17.78
N THR A 45 15.21 -3.12 17.86
CA THR A 45 14.26 -3.96 18.62
C THR A 45 12.99 -4.31 17.85
N ILE A 46 12.61 -3.51 16.84
CA ILE A 46 11.37 -3.70 16.10
C ILE A 46 11.54 -4.78 15.02
N TYR A 47 10.55 -5.68 14.93
CA TYR A 47 10.59 -6.86 14.06
C TYR A 47 10.90 -6.52 12.60
N THR A 48 10.26 -5.50 12.03
CA THR A 48 10.45 -5.06 10.64
C THR A 48 11.90 -4.69 10.31
N LYS A 49 12.68 -4.30 11.32
CA LYS A 49 14.08 -3.89 11.18
C LYS A 49 15.05 -5.00 11.60
N THR A 50 14.66 -5.89 12.52
CA THR A 50 15.53 -6.95 13.04
C THR A 50 15.42 -8.28 12.30
N GLU A 51 14.26 -8.56 11.70
CA GLU A 51 14.03 -9.81 10.96
C GLU A 51 14.93 -9.91 9.74
N ARG A 52 15.49 -11.12 9.52
CA ARG A 52 16.37 -11.37 8.38
C ARG A 52 16.08 -12.72 7.76
N VAL A 53 15.81 -12.70 6.46
CA VAL A 53 15.65 -13.91 5.67
C VAL A 53 17.00 -14.36 5.13
N GLU A 54 17.25 -15.66 5.21
CA GLU A 54 18.45 -16.28 4.64
C GLU A 54 18.27 -16.43 3.13
N LEU A 55 19.13 -15.76 2.36
CA LEU A 55 19.06 -15.76 0.89
C LEU A 55 19.78 -16.97 0.30
N TRP A 56 20.92 -17.37 0.88
CA TRP A 56 21.63 -18.59 0.47
C TRP A 56 22.64 -19.07 1.53
N ARG A 57 23.06 -20.33 1.40
CA ARG A 57 24.12 -20.96 2.20
C ARG A 57 25.17 -21.63 1.30
N LYS A 58 26.36 -21.02 1.19
CA LYS A 58 27.72 -21.64 1.09
C LYS A 58 28.72 -20.79 0.27
N PRO A 59 30.00 -20.72 0.68
CA PRO A 59 30.56 -21.10 1.98
C PRO A 59 30.18 -20.11 3.10
N PHE A 60 29.58 -18.97 2.75
CA PHE A 60 29.03 -17.99 3.69
C PHE A 60 27.50 -17.94 3.57
N SER A 61 26.81 -17.63 4.69
CA SER A 61 25.37 -17.36 4.70
C SER A 61 25.16 -15.87 4.47
N ASN A 62 24.32 -15.51 3.50
CA ASN A 62 23.88 -14.13 3.32
C ASN A 62 22.47 -13.99 3.89
N LYS A 63 22.31 -13.05 4.83
CA LYS A 63 21.03 -12.70 5.44
C LYS A 63 20.72 -11.26 5.12
N SER A 64 19.58 -11.03 4.46
CA SER A 64 19.11 -9.69 4.12
C SER A 64 17.86 -9.32 4.91
N ARG A 65 17.65 -8.02 5.06
CA ARG A 65 16.41 -7.47 5.61
C ARG A 65 15.37 -7.40 4.50
N LEU A 66 14.11 -7.62 4.85
CA LEU A 66 12.99 -7.42 3.94
C LEU A 66 12.44 -6.00 4.12
N VAL A 67 12.76 -5.10 3.19
CA VAL A 67 12.28 -3.71 3.24
C VAL A 67 10.75 -3.64 3.26
N CYS A 68 10.09 -4.54 2.52
CA CYS A 68 8.63 -4.62 2.47
C CYS A 68 7.96 -4.83 3.83
N LEU A 69 8.65 -5.41 4.84
CA LEU A 69 8.07 -5.56 6.17
C LEU A 69 7.77 -4.21 6.84
N GLY A 70 8.59 -3.19 6.57
CA GLY A 70 8.38 -1.83 7.08
C GLY A 70 7.10 -1.23 6.49
N GLU A 71 6.98 -1.28 5.16
CA GLU A 71 5.79 -0.82 4.43
C GLU A 71 4.53 -1.56 4.90
N MET A 72 4.64 -2.88 5.05
CA MET A 72 3.50 -3.69 5.44
C MET A 72 3.00 -3.35 6.83
N ALA A 73 3.93 -3.16 7.76
CA ALA A 73 3.62 -2.77 9.12
C ALA A 73 3.12 -1.32 9.21
N GLY A 74 3.62 -0.41 8.36
CA GLY A 74 3.13 0.96 8.28
C GLY A 74 1.67 1.03 7.84
N MET A 75 1.31 0.29 6.79
CA MET A 75 -0.07 0.16 6.34
C MET A 75 -0.97 -0.49 7.41
N ALA A 76 -0.56 -1.61 7.99
CA ALA A 76 -1.32 -2.27 9.06
C ALA A 76 -1.48 -1.38 10.32
N PHE A 77 -0.45 -0.59 10.64
CA PHE A 77 -0.52 0.38 11.74
C PHE A 77 -1.53 1.48 11.46
N ALA A 78 -1.55 2.02 10.23
CA ALA A 78 -2.51 3.05 9.84
C ALA A 78 -3.95 2.51 9.86
N GLU A 79 -4.16 1.29 9.38
CA GLU A 79 -5.44 0.58 9.42
C GLU A 79 -6.00 0.50 10.84
N GLU A 80 -5.20 0.01 11.79
CA GLU A 80 -5.60 -0.15 13.19
C GLU A 80 -5.78 1.19 13.90
N LEU A 81 -4.86 2.14 13.70
CA LEU A 81 -4.90 3.45 14.36
C LEU A 81 -6.14 4.26 13.97
N LEU A 82 -6.52 4.21 12.69
CA LEU A 82 -7.65 4.96 12.14
C LEU A 82 -8.94 4.14 12.07
N LYS A 83 -8.88 2.84 12.39
CA LYS A 83 -10.00 1.89 12.34
C LYS A 83 -10.65 1.88 10.95
N LEU A 84 -9.82 1.75 9.93
CA LEU A 84 -10.29 1.77 8.54
C LEU A 84 -11.21 0.57 8.28
N PRO A 85 -12.32 0.75 7.55
CA PRO A 85 -13.20 -0.35 7.16
C PRO A 85 -12.67 -1.12 5.93
N PHE A 86 -11.49 -0.77 5.44
CA PHE A 86 -10.86 -1.33 4.25
C PHE A 86 -9.34 -1.44 4.45
N SER A 87 -8.69 -2.25 3.61
CA SER A 87 -7.24 -2.40 3.60
C SER A 87 -6.56 -1.17 2.96
N PRO A 88 -5.68 -0.43 3.67
CA PRO A 88 -5.07 0.79 3.15
C PRO A 88 -4.16 0.58 1.93
N TYR A 89 -3.77 -0.65 1.61
CA TYR A 89 -3.02 -0.96 0.38
C TYR A 89 -3.80 -0.64 -0.90
N VAL A 90 -5.13 -0.51 -0.84
CA VAL A 90 -5.91 -0.02 -1.99
C VAL A 90 -5.47 1.39 -2.43
N LEU A 91 -4.87 2.17 -1.50
CA LEU A 91 -4.32 3.47 -1.81
C LEU A 91 -3.14 3.39 -2.79
N ASP A 92 -2.39 2.29 -2.85
CA ASP A 92 -1.28 2.17 -3.81
C ASP A 92 -1.81 2.24 -5.25
N VAL A 93 -2.96 1.60 -5.52
CA VAL A 93 -3.66 1.66 -6.80
C VAL A 93 -4.24 3.06 -7.02
N LEU A 94 -4.94 3.63 -6.04
CA LEU A 94 -5.62 4.93 -6.18
C LEU A 94 -4.65 6.10 -6.37
N LEU A 95 -3.59 6.14 -5.56
CA LEU A 95 -2.53 7.14 -5.67
C LEU A 95 -1.80 7.01 -7.02
N MET A 96 -1.53 5.77 -7.47
CA MET A 96 -0.92 5.54 -8.79
C MET A 96 -1.85 5.96 -9.92
N TYR A 97 -3.16 5.74 -9.80
CA TYR A 97 -4.13 6.09 -10.83
C TYR A 97 -4.16 7.60 -11.09
N GLY A 98 -4.01 8.41 -10.03
CA GLY A 98 -3.90 9.88 -10.14
C GLY A 98 -2.71 10.38 -10.95
N TYR A 99 -1.72 9.53 -11.23
CA TYR A 99 -0.54 9.87 -12.06
C TYR A 99 -0.47 9.09 -13.37
N HIS A 100 -0.69 7.78 -13.32
CA HIS A 100 -0.51 6.84 -14.41
C HIS A 100 -1.59 5.76 -14.37
N GLY A 101 -2.75 6.06 -14.95
CA GLY A 101 -3.90 5.15 -14.98
C GLY A 101 -3.56 3.74 -15.49
N ALA A 102 -2.81 3.62 -16.59
CA ALA A 102 -2.42 2.31 -17.14
C ALA A 102 -1.56 1.47 -16.16
N ALA A 103 -0.65 2.10 -15.41
CA ALA A 103 0.17 1.41 -14.43
C ALA A 103 -0.67 0.97 -13.21
N ALA A 104 -1.61 1.82 -12.79
CA ALA A 104 -2.53 1.50 -11.70
C ALA A 104 -3.48 0.35 -12.06
N THR A 105 -4.00 0.34 -13.29
CA THR A 105 -4.83 -0.76 -13.80
C THR A 105 -4.06 -2.07 -13.83
N ALA A 106 -2.82 -2.07 -14.34
CA ALA A 106 -1.99 -3.26 -14.34
C ALA A 106 -1.72 -3.78 -12.92
N LEU A 107 -1.42 -2.89 -11.97
CA LEU A 107 -1.24 -3.24 -10.55
C LEU A 107 -2.53 -3.86 -9.96
N PHE A 108 -3.69 -3.28 -10.27
CA PHE A 108 -4.98 -3.82 -9.83
C PHE A 108 -5.24 -5.21 -10.40
N GLU A 109 -5.00 -5.41 -11.70
CA GLU A 109 -5.16 -6.72 -12.37
C GLU A 109 -4.26 -7.79 -11.76
N GLU A 110 -3.01 -7.47 -11.44
CA GLU A 110 -2.08 -8.37 -10.75
C GLU A 110 -2.61 -8.78 -9.36
N ILE A 111 -3.14 -7.83 -8.59
CA ILE A 111 -3.75 -8.10 -7.28
C ILE A 111 -4.94 -9.06 -7.43
N MET A 112 -5.82 -8.79 -8.40
CA MET A 112 -7.02 -9.60 -8.65
C MET A 112 -6.68 -11.02 -9.13
N GLU A 113 -5.62 -11.17 -9.92
CA GLU A 113 -5.11 -12.48 -10.35
C GLU A 113 -4.62 -13.29 -9.15
N ILE A 114 -3.83 -12.68 -8.27
CA ILE A 114 -3.31 -13.32 -7.05
C ILE A 114 -4.46 -13.69 -6.10
N ALA A 115 -5.48 -12.83 -5.99
CA ALA A 115 -6.67 -13.08 -5.18
C ALA A 115 -7.54 -14.24 -5.72
N GLY A 116 -7.29 -14.70 -6.96
CA GLY A 116 -8.08 -15.75 -7.62
C GLY A 116 -9.42 -15.24 -8.16
N GLU A 117 -9.59 -13.93 -8.33
CA GLU A 117 -10.85 -13.30 -8.74
C GLU A 117 -10.96 -13.04 -10.25
N ASN A 118 -9.92 -13.36 -11.04
CA ASN A 118 -9.95 -13.17 -12.50
C ASN A 118 -10.65 -14.33 -13.25
N GLY A 119 -11.98 -14.25 -13.26
CA GLY A 119 -12.89 -14.91 -14.22
C GLY A 119 -13.52 -13.95 -15.24
N GLY A 120 -13.05 -12.71 -15.39
CA GLY A 120 -13.64 -11.72 -16.29
C GLY A 120 -12.57 -10.89 -17.01
N LYS A 121 -12.34 -11.18 -18.29
CA LYS A 121 -11.58 -10.32 -19.18
C LYS A 121 -12.36 -9.02 -19.39
N VAL A 122 -11.74 -7.87 -19.16
CA VAL A 122 -12.27 -6.59 -19.64
C VAL A 122 -11.82 -6.45 -21.09
N GLU A 123 -12.75 -6.56 -22.03
CA GLU A 123 -12.51 -6.19 -23.42
C GLU A 123 -12.38 -4.66 -23.50
N GLU A 124 -11.26 -4.17 -24.02
CA GLU A 124 -11.10 -2.77 -24.40
C GLU A 124 -12.11 -2.41 -25.50
N GLU A 125 -13.22 -1.74 -25.15
CA GLU A 125 -13.99 -0.99 -26.12
C GLU A 125 -13.25 0.30 -26.45
N THR A 126 -12.56 0.28 -27.59
CA THR A 126 -12.06 1.48 -28.26
C THR A 126 -13.26 2.21 -28.89
N CYS A 127 -13.55 3.43 -28.44
CA CYS A 127 -14.40 4.38 -29.17
C CYS A 127 -13.54 5.28 -30.06
#